data_AF-A0A9P8FFR2-F1
#
_entry.id   AF-A0A9P8FFR2-F1
#
_cell.length_a   1.000
_cell.length_b   1.000
_cell.length_c   1.000
_cell.angle_alpha   90.00
_cell.angle_beta   90.00
_cell.angle_gamma   90.00
#
_symmetry.space_group_name_H-M   'P 1'
#
loop_
_entity.id
_entity.type
_entity.pdbx_description
1 polymer ?
#
loop_
_entity_poly.entity_id
_entity_poly.type
_entity_poly.pdbx_seq_one_letter_code
_entity_poly.pdbx_strand_id
1 'polypeptide(L)'
;MNGSQSRNPSDSAMHDARGRKPSLPQGQPPANHTMTRAERFEDEKRRMVESCFSKLDQNGQLAESYITHIRITEDAAHPSTPPPPSSSPDNKKPRVIVVAVRSTGRVRMHKARENNNGSFSIGKTWNLEDLSAIESFAHPDPNAPPPKQNHYQWASNVGFVVTISKPYYWQAATSKEKDF
;
A
#
# COMPACT_ATOMS: atom_id res chain seq x y z
N MET A 1 79.22 29.45 35.23
CA MET A 1 79.07 28.87 33.88
C MET A 1 77.82 29.46 33.26
N ASN A 2 77.97 30.14 32.11
CA ASN A 2 76.99 30.65 31.12
C ASN A 2 75.62 31.16 31.61
N GLY A 3 75.14 32.39 31.37
CA GLY A 3 75.44 33.37 30.31
C GLY A 3 74.23 33.54 29.38
N SER A 4 73.51 34.67 29.51
CA SER A 4 72.73 35.43 28.49
C SER A 4 71.54 34.76 27.75
N GLN A 5 70.43 35.38 27.34
CA GLN A 5 69.92 36.77 27.35
C GLN A 5 68.44 36.79 26.85
N SER A 6 67.63 37.71 27.40
CA SER A 6 66.61 38.59 26.78
C SER A 6 65.48 38.07 25.84
N ARG A 7 64.21 38.42 26.15
CA ARG A 7 63.42 39.54 25.53
C ARG A 7 61.92 39.51 25.96
N ASN A 8 61.56 40.41 26.88
CA ASN A 8 60.51 41.46 26.88
C ASN A 8 59.27 41.44 25.92
N PRO A 9 58.21 42.24 26.20
CA PRO A 9 56.87 41.75 26.58
C PRO A 9 55.72 42.32 25.73
N SER A 10 54.50 41.84 25.93
CA SER A 10 53.21 42.52 25.60
C SER A 10 52.14 41.79 26.44
N ASP A 11 51.73 42.29 27.61
CA ASP A 11 50.88 43.45 27.86
C ASP A 11 49.47 43.30 27.29
N SER A 12 48.50 43.19 28.21
CA SER A 12 47.12 43.72 28.15
C SER A 12 46.19 43.25 27.01
N ALA A 13 44.89 43.04 27.18
CA ALA A 13 43.94 43.15 28.27
C ALA A 13 42.58 42.64 27.69
N MET A 14 41.52 42.79 28.49
CA MET A 14 40.09 42.66 28.16
C MET A 14 39.53 41.26 28.42
N HIS A 15 38.92 41.07 29.60
CA HIS A 15 37.48 41.27 29.86
C HIS A 15 36.63 40.42 28.89
N ASP A 16 35.90 39.42 29.38
CA ASP A 16 34.54 39.67 29.84
C ASP A 16 33.87 38.44 30.48
N ALA A 17 32.78 38.76 31.13
CA ALA A 17 31.93 38.07 32.04
C ALA A 17 31.49 36.63 31.73
N ARG A 18 31.24 35.97 32.85
CA ARG A 18 30.56 34.70 33.04
C ARG A 18 29.17 34.72 32.39
N GLY A 19 29.08 34.22 31.16
CA GLY A 19 27.83 33.90 30.46
C GLY A 19 27.46 32.42 30.63
N ARG A 20 26.39 32.17 31.38
CA ARG A 20 25.77 30.88 31.65
C ARG A 20 25.36 30.18 30.34
N LYS A 21 25.91 28.99 30.05
CA LYS A 21 25.49 28.18 28.88
C LYS A 21 24.07 27.63 29.12
N PRO A 22 23.11 27.84 28.19
CA PRO A 22 21.84 27.12 28.22
C PRO A 22 22.08 25.66 27.84
N SER A 23 21.57 24.75 28.65
CA SER A 23 21.48 23.32 28.36
C SER A 23 20.57 23.08 27.15
N LEU A 24 21.08 22.35 26.15
CA LEU A 24 20.32 21.84 25.01
C LEU A 24 19.16 20.96 25.49
N PRO A 25 17.95 21.05 24.92
CA PRO A 25 16.91 20.06 25.16
C PRO A 25 17.37 18.72 24.57
N GLN A 26 17.39 17.74 25.46
CA GLN A 26 17.57 16.32 25.21
C GLN A 26 16.68 15.86 24.05
N GLY A 27 17.27 15.16 23.08
CA GLY A 27 16.58 14.65 21.90
C GLY A 27 15.33 13.87 22.28
N GLN A 28 14.18 14.34 21.80
CA GLN A 28 12.96 13.55 21.82
C GLN A 28 13.23 12.25 21.03
N PRO A 29 12.86 11.08 21.57
CA PRO A 29 12.84 9.86 20.77
C PRO A 29 11.90 10.11 19.57
N PRO A 30 12.21 9.57 18.37
CA PRO A 30 11.34 9.73 17.22
C PRO A 30 9.96 9.21 17.62
N ALA A 31 8.95 10.08 17.55
CA ALA A 31 7.58 9.67 17.73
C ALA A 31 7.30 8.56 16.70
N ASN A 32 6.88 7.39 17.18
CA ASN A 32 6.36 6.33 16.32
C ASN A 32 5.10 6.88 15.64
N HIS A 33 5.26 7.56 14.51
CA HIS A 33 4.16 8.05 13.70
C HIS A 33 3.45 6.85 13.09
N THR A 34 2.43 6.33 13.76
CA THR A 34 1.49 5.40 13.16
C THR A 34 0.71 6.15 12.09
N MET A 35 1.07 5.96 10.82
CA MET A 35 0.36 6.58 9.70
C MET A 35 -1.14 6.29 9.77
N THR A 36 -1.94 7.32 9.54
CA THR A 36 -3.39 7.22 9.33
C THR A 36 -3.70 6.39 8.08
N ARG A 37 -4.96 5.94 7.95
CA ARG A 37 -5.37 5.15 6.76
C ARG A 37 -5.19 5.94 5.45
N ALA A 38 -5.50 7.24 5.47
CA ALA A 38 -5.37 8.09 4.30
C ALA A 38 -3.91 8.26 3.88
N GLU A 39 -3.00 8.46 4.83
CA GLU A 39 -1.56 8.57 4.56
C GLU A 39 -0.99 7.27 3.97
N ARG A 40 -1.42 6.11 4.48
CA ARG A 40 -1.02 4.81 3.91
C ARG A 40 -1.50 4.65 2.48
N PHE A 41 -2.74 5.06 2.19
CA PHE A 41 -3.30 4.98 0.85
C PHE A 41 -2.55 5.89 -0.15
N GLU A 42 -2.22 7.13 0.25
CA GLU A 42 -1.46 8.04 -0.61
C GLU A 42 0.00 7.59 -0.81
N ASP A 43 0.66 7.06 0.23
CA ASP A 43 2.00 6.46 0.07
C ASP A 43 1.98 5.24 -0.86
N GLU A 44 0.98 4.37 -0.72
CA GLU A 44 0.82 3.20 -1.58
C GLU A 44 0.56 3.60 -3.02
N LYS A 45 -0.34 4.55 -3.26
CA LYS A 45 -0.59 5.14 -4.58
C LYS A 45 0.69 5.68 -5.20
N ARG A 46 1.50 6.45 -4.45
CA ARG A 46 2.77 6.98 -4.93
C ARG A 46 3.72 5.86 -5.38
N ARG A 47 3.94 4.85 -4.54
CA ARG A 47 4.83 3.70 -4.86
C ARG A 47 4.30 2.87 -6.04
N MET A 48 2.99 2.76 -6.16
CA MET A 48 2.34 2.05 -7.26
C MET A 48 2.51 2.78 -8.59
N VAL A 49 2.32 4.09 -8.60
CA VAL A 49 2.56 4.93 -9.79
C VAL A 49 4.02 4.85 -10.22
N GLU A 50 4.96 4.99 -9.28
CA GLU A 50 6.40 4.90 -9.55
C GLU A 50 6.80 3.53 -10.14
N SER A 51 6.29 2.43 -9.58
CA SER A 51 6.69 1.08 -9.98
C SER A 51 5.98 0.52 -11.21
N CYS A 52 4.74 0.95 -11.49
CA CYS A 52 3.89 0.31 -12.49
C CYS A 52 3.33 1.25 -13.56
N PHE A 53 3.25 2.57 -13.33
CA PHE A 53 2.51 3.51 -14.19
C PHE A 53 3.37 4.71 -14.65
N SER A 54 4.68 4.51 -14.81
CA SER A 54 5.63 5.54 -15.28
C SER A 54 5.95 5.44 -16.78
N LYS A 55 5.48 4.40 -17.47
CA LYS A 55 5.78 4.16 -18.88
C LYS A 55 5.06 5.18 -19.79
N LEU A 56 5.79 5.73 -20.76
CA LEU A 56 5.23 6.60 -21.80
C LEU A 56 4.83 5.83 -23.06
N ASP A 57 3.86 6.35 -23.79
CA ASP A 57 3.48 5.90 -25.13
C ASP A 57 4.30 6.61 -26.22
N GLN A 58 3.95 6.35 -27.49
CA GLN A 58 4.67 6.89 -28.66
C GLN A 58 4.58 8.42 -28.77
N ASN A 59 3.60 9.05 -28.12
CA ASN A 59 3.38 10.49 -28.13
C ASN A 59 4.01 11.17 -26.90
N GLY A 60 4.77 10.43 -26.10
CA GLY A 60 5.37 10.93 -24.85
C GLY A 60 4.35 11.15 -23.73
N GLN A 61 3.12 10.64 -23.84
CA GLN A 61 2.11 10.69 -22.78
C GLN A 61 2.19 9.43 -21.92
N LEU A 62 1.66 9.45 -20.69
CA LEU A 62 1.57 8.23 -19.88
C LEU A 62 0.77 7.16 -20.63
N ALA A 63 1.35 5.98 -20.79
CA ALA A 63 0.70 4.86 -21.48
C ALA A 63 -0.53 4.38 -20.71
N GLU A 64 -0.47 4.41 -19.37
CA GLU A 64 -1.56 4.13 -18.46
C GLU A 64 -1.48 5.08 -17.25
N SER A 65 -2.62 5.67 -16.88
CA SER A 65 -2.77 6.53 -15.71
C SER A 65 -3.53 5.79 -14.61
N TYR A 66 -2.97 5.75 -13.41
CA TYR A 66 -3.61 5.20 -12.22
C TYR A 66 -4.95 5.91 -11.90
N ILE A 67 -5.95 5.14 -11.45
CA ILE A 67 -7.24 5.66 -10.95
C ILE A 67 -7.38 5.38 -9.45
N THR A 68 -7.41 4.10 -9.06
CA THR A 68 -7.60 3.68 -7.66
C THR A 68 -7.02 2.28 -7.42
N HIS A 69 -6.91 1.87 -6.16
CA HIS A 69 -6.53 0.51 -5.78
C HIS A 69 -7.23 0.04 -4.50
N ILE A 70 -7.26 -1.28 -4.31
CA ILE A 70 -7.69 -1.94 -3.08
C ILE A 70 -6.79 -3.12 -2.75
N ARG A 71 -6.39 -3.25 -1.48
CA ARG A 71 -5.71 -4.45 -0.98
C ARG A 71 -6.70 -5.59 -0.81
N ILE A 72 -6.34 -6.76 -1.30
CA ILE A 72 -7.13 -7.97 -1.17
C ILE A 72 -6.31 -9.14 -0.65
N THR A 73 -7.01 -10.12 -0.09
CA THR A 73 -6.51 -11.46 0.17
C THR A 73 -7.15 -12.42 -0.82
N GLU A 74 -6.32 -13.18 -1.51
CA GLU A 74 -6.72 -14.29 -2.39
C GLU A 74 -6.38 -15.62 -1.71
N ASP A 75 -7.28 -16.59 -1.76
CA ASP A 75 -6.97 -17.96 -1.32
C ASP A 75 -6.56 -18.81 -2.52
N ALA A 76 -5.34 -19.34 -2.51
CA ALA A 76 -4.81 -20.12 -3.63
C ALA A 76 -5.54 -21.45 -3.85
N ALA A 77 -6.11 -22.06 -2.80
CA ALA A 77 -6.88 -23.30 -2.89
C ALA A 77 -8.34 -23.05 -3.28
N HIS A 78 -8.87 -21.86 -2.98
CA HIS A 78 -10.24 -21.46 -3.30
C HIS A 78 -10.28 -20.13 -4.08
N PRO A 79 -9.75 -20.08 -5.31
CA PRO A 79 -9.58 -18.83 -6.06
C PRO A 79 -10.88 -18.25 -6.61
N SER A 80 -11.98 -19.02 -6.60
CA SER A 80 -13.27 -18.64 -7.22
C SER A 80 -14.47 -18.72 -6.28
N THR A 81 -14.27 -19.17 -5.04
CA THR A 81 -15.34 -19.33 -4.03
C THR A 81 -14.82 -18.91 -2.67
N PRO A 82 -15.70 -18.52 -1.73
CA PRO A 82 -15.28 -18.29 -0.36
C PRO A 82 -14.56 -19.51 0.22
N PRO A 83 -13.36 -19.36 0.81
CA PRO A 83 -12.65 -20.46 1.43
C PRO A 83 -13.35 -20.86 2.74
N PRO A 84 -13.43 -22.16 3.06
CA PRO A 84 -13.94 -22.59 4.35
C PRO A 84 -13.04 -22.09 5.50
N PRO A 85 -13.55 -21.98 6.74
CA PRO A 85 -12.77 -21.54 7.91
C PRO A 85 -11.57 -22.43 8.21
N SER A 86 -11.56 -23.67 7.71
CA SER A 86 -10.46 -24.62 7.83
C SER A 86 -9.35 -24.43 6.77
N SER A 87 -9.48 -23.50 5.83
CA SER A 87 -8.42 -23.25 4.83
C SER A 87 -7.14 -22.78 5.51
N SER A 88 -6.00 -23.36 5.11
CA SER A 88 -4.70 -23.03 5.67
C SER A 88 -4.35 -21.55 5.48
N PRO A 89 -3.77 -20.89 6.50
CA PRO A 89 -3.21 -19.54 6.36
C PRO A 89 -2.18 -19.43 5.22
N ASP A 90 -1.44 -20.50 4.92
CA ASP A 90 -0.44 -20.50 3.84
C ASP A 90 -1.07 -20.33 2.45
N ASN A 91 -2.36 -20.62 2.30
CA ASN A 91 -3.10 -20.39 1.07
C ASN A 91 -3.41 -18.90 0.85
N LYS A 92 -3.38 -18.07 1.90
CA LYS A 92 -3.73 -16.65 1.84
C LYS A 92 -2.60 -15.84 1.22
N LYS A 93 -2.88 -15.20 0.10
CA LYS A 93 -1.92 -14.42 -0.68
C LYS A 93 -2.36 -12.95 -0.69
N PRO A 94 -1.57 -12.02 -0.10
CA PRO A 94 -1.86 -10.60 -0.19
C PRO A 94 -1.60 -10.10 -1.61
N ARG A 95 -2.57 -9.40 -2.18
CA ARG A 95 -2.50 -8.81 -3.52
C ARG A 95 -3.13 -7.43 -3.51
N VAL A 96 -2.97 -6.71 -4.62
CA VAL A 96 -3.63 -5.43 -4.83
C VAL A 96 -4.34 -5.47 -6.17
N ILE A 97 -5.60 -5.04 -6.18
CA ILE A 97 -6.35 -4.78 -7.41
C ILE A 97 -6.23 -3.29 -7.71
N VAL A 98 -5.86 -2.97 -8.94
CA VAL A 98 -5.60 -1.59 -9.38
C VAL A 98 -6.43 -1.33 -10.62
N VAL A 99 -7.09 -0.18 -10.68
CA VAL A 99 -7.78 0.30 -11.87
C VAL A 99 -6.96 1.43 -12.49
N ALA A 100 -6.77 1.38 -13.80
CA ALA A 100 -6.02 2.36 -14.57
C ALA A 100 -6.69 2.62 -15.92
N VAL A 101 -6.42 3.78 -16.52
CA VAL A 101 -6.91 4.15 -17.85
C VAL A 101 -5.74 4.30 -18.82
N ARG A 102 -5.83 3.67 -19.98
CA ARG A 102 -4.83 3.83 -21.04
C ARG A 102 -4.95 5.21 -21.68
N SER A 103 -3.88 5.68 -22.35
CA SER A 103 -3.95 6.91 -23.16
C SER A 103 -5.04 6.85 -24.26
N THR A 104 -5.49 5.65 -24.66
CA THR A 104 -6.61 5.44 -25.58
C THR A 104 -8.00 5.61 -24.93
N GLY A 105 -8.09 5.93 -23.64
CA GLY A 105 -9.34 6.00 -22.87
C GLY A 105 -9.92 4.66 -22.40
N ARG A 106 -9.31 3.52 -22.78
CA ARG A 106 -9.78 2.19 -22.34
C ARG A 106 -9.33 1.92 -20.91
N VAL A 107 -10.23 1.41 -20.09
CA VAL A 107 -9.96 1.09 -18.68
C VAL A 107 -9.44 -0.35 -18.54
N ARG A 108 -8.43 -0.51 -17.70
CA ARG A 108 -7.82 -1.79 -17.33
C ARG A 108 -7.93 -2.02 -15.83
N MET A 109 -8.00 -3.30 -15.49
CA MET A 109 -7.84 -3.77 -14.12
C MET A 109 -6.57 -4.61 -14.04
N HIS A 110 -5.80 -4.44 -12.98
CA HIS A 110 -4.56 -5.18 -12.75
C HIS A 110 -4.62 -5.90 -11.40
N LYS A 111 -4.05 -7.11 -11.34
CA LYS A 111 -3.70 -7.79 -10.08
C LYS A 111 -2.20 -7.71 -9.90
N ALA A 112 -1.77 -7.05 -8.84
CA ALA A 112 -0.38 -6.84 -8.49
C ALA A 112 -0.02 -7.51 -7.17
N ARG A 113 1.29 -7.69 -6.96
CA ARG A 113 1.88 -8.02 -5.66
C ARG A 113 2.79 -6.86 -5.22
N GLU A 114 2.86 -6.64 -3.91
CA GLU A 114 3.92 -5.82 -3.30
C GLU A 114 5.16 -6.69 -3.08
N ASN A 115 6.33 -6.19 -3.45
CA ASN A 115 7.61 -6.85 -3.25
C ASN A 115 8.20 -6.47 -1.89
N ASN A 116 9.18 -7.24 -1.40
CA ASN A 116 9.83 -6.99 -0.10
C ASN A 116 10.51 -5.61 0.00
N ASN A 117 10.84 -4.98 -1.12
CA ASN A 117 11.41 -3.63 -1.18
C ASN A 117 10.35 -2.52 -1.28
N GLY A 118 9.05 -2.84 -1.17
CA GLY A 118 7.95 -1.88 -1.24
C GLY A 118 7.50 -1.47 -2.65
N SER A 119 8.15 -1.96 -3.71
CA SER A 119 7.68 -1.75 -5.08
C SER A 119 6.54 -2.71 -5.44
N PHE A 120 5.77 -2.42 -6.48
CA PHE A 120 4.74 -3.30 -6.98
C PHE A 120 5.15 -4.00 -8.27
N SER A 121 4.56 -5.17 -8.51
CA SER A 121 4.66 -5.88 -9.78
C SER A 121 3.30 -6.39 -10.22
N ILE A 122 2.85 -5.94 -11.39
CA ILE A 122 1.63 -6.43 -12.04
C ILE A 122 1.88 -7.85 -12.55
N GLY A 123 1.07 -8.79 -12.09
CA GLY A 123 1.12 -10.19 -12.53
C GLY A 123 0.00 -10.57 -13.49
N LYS A 124 -1.12 -9.83 -13.48
CA LYS A 124 -2.24 -10.07 -14.39
C LYS A 124 -2.94 -8.75 -14.73
N THR A 125 -3.38 -8.65 -15.98
CA THR A 125 -4.14 -7.51 -16.51
C THR A 125 -5.39 -8.02 -17.19
N TRP A 126 -6.49 -7.29 -17.02
CA TRP A 126 -7.77 -7.50 -17.68
C TRP A 126 -8.22 -6.18 -18.31
N ASN A 127 -8.97 -6.25 -19.41
CA ASN A 127 -9.73 -5.10 -19.87
C ASN A 127 -11.00 -5.02 -19.01
N LEU A 128 -11.38 -3.82 -18.57
CA LEU A 128 -12.55 -3.68 -17.71
C LEU A 128 -13.86 -4.01 -18.47
N GLU A 129 -13.85 -3.91 -19.80
CA GLU A 129 -14.99 -4.33 -20.66
C GLU A 129 -15.32 -5.83 -20.55
N ASP A 130 -14.37 -6.66 -20.09
CA ASP A 130 -14.58 -8.10 -19.88
C ASP A 130 -15.25 -8.43 -18.52
N LEU A 131 -15.49 -7.43 -17.68
CA LEU A 131 -16.17 -7.58 -16.39
C LEU A 131 -17.67 -7.85 -16.62
N SER A 132 -18.14 -9.01 -16.18
CA SER A 132 -19.54 -9.42 -16.38
C SER A 132 -20.38 -9.46 -15.11
N ALA A 133 -19.77 -9.59 -13.93
CA ALA A 133 -20.50 -9.58 -12.66
C ALA A 133 -19.60 -9.20 -11.47
N ILE A 134 -20.22 -8.57 -10.47
CA ILE A 134 -19.67 -8.42 -9.11
C ILE A 134 -20.73 -8.94 -8.13
N GLU A 135 -20.39 -9.93 -7.32
CA GLU A 135 -21.26 -10.50 -6.28
C GLU A 135 -20.70 -10.16 -4.89
N SER A 136 -21.56 -9.64 -4.02
CA SER A 136 -21.27 -9.35 -2.62
C SER A 136 -22.02 -10.32 -1.72
N PHE A 137 -21.39 -10.76 -0.63
CA PHE A 137 -21.99 -11.67 0.34
C PHE A 137 -22.63 -10.94 1.54
N ALA A 138 -22.69 -9.61 1.50
CA ALA A 138 -23.21 -8.79 2.60
C ALA A 138 -24.73 -8.97 2.86
N HIS A 139 -25.47 -9.48 1.87
CA HIS A 139 -26.91 -9.71 1.97
C HIS A 139 -27.23 -11.18 1.64
N PRO A 140 -27.19 -12.08 2.64
CA PRO A 140 -27.50 -13.48 2.43
C PRO A 140 -28.95 -13.68 1.98
N ASP A 141 -29.14 -14.48 0.92
CA ASP A 141 -30.47 -14.95 0.54
C ASP A 141 -30.87 -16.11 1.46
N PRO A 142 -31.94 -15.98 2.27
CA PRO A 142 -32.35 -17.03 3.21
C PRO A 142 -32.83 -18.31 2.51
N ASN A 143 -33.17 -18.23 1.22
CA ASN A 143 -33.62 -19.38 0.42
C ASN A 143 -32.51 -19.99 -0.43
N ALA A 144 -31.27 -19.51 -0.28
CA ALA A 144 -30.15 -20.02 -1.06
C ALA A 144 -29.89 -21.51 -0.75
N PRO A 145 -29.51 -22.31 -1.76
CA PRO A 145 -29.19 -23.72 -1.54
C PRO A 145 -27.98 -23.86 -0.58
N PRO A 146 -27.84 -24.99 0.14
CA PRO A 146 -26.88 -25.14 1.23
C PRO A 146 -25.42 -24.74 0.90
N PRO A 147 -24.86 -25.04 -0.30
CA PRO A 147 -23.51 -24.60 -0.64
C PRO A 147 -23.37 -23.07 -0.64
N LYS A 148 -24.41 -22.37 -1.11
CA LYS A 148 -24.43 -20.90 -1.16
C LYS A 148 -24.68 -20.28 0.22
N GLN A 149 -25.44 -20.96 1.09
CA GLN A 149 -25.59 -20.57 2.50
C GLN A 149 -24.23 -20.55 3.23
N ASN A 150 -23.43 -21.61 3.04
CA ASN A 150 -22.09 -21.71 3.59
C ASN A 150 -21.17 -20.59 3.05
N HIS A 151 -21.26 -20.30 1.74
CA HIS A 151 -20.50 -19.22 1.12
C HIS A 151 -20.80 -17.85 1.72
N TYR A 152 -22.07 -17.54 2.01
CA TYR A 152 -22.43 -16.31 2.73
C TYR A 152 -21.77 -16.23 4.10
N GLN A 153 -21.79 -17.34 4.86
CA GLN A 153 -21.17 -17.40 6.17
C GLN A 153 -19.65 -17.21 6.12
N TRP A 154 -18.98 -17.87 5.17
CA TRP A 154 -17.52 -17.85 5.06
C TRP A 154 -16.98 -16.54 4.49
N ALA A 155 -17.69 -15.94 3.53
CA ALA A 155 -17.28 -14.67 2.95
C ALA A 155 -17.52 -13.48 3.85
N SER A 156 -18.55 -13.55 4.69
CA SER A 156 -18.97 -12.46 5.58
C SER A 156 -19.16 -11.14 4.79
N ASN A 157 -18.94 -9.99 5.43
CA ASN A 157 -19.06 -8.67 4.82
C ASN A 157 -17.79 -8.16 4.13
N VAL A 158 -16.72 -8.95 4.05
CA VAL A 158 -15.45 -8.55 3.42
C VAL A 158 -15.17 -9.27 2.10
N GLY A 159 -15.82 -10.40 1.86
CA GLY A 159 -15.66 -11.20 0.66
C GLY A 159 -16.54 -10.73 -0.50
N PHE A 160 -16.04 -10.93 -1.72
CA PHE A 160 -16.76 -10.64 -2.96
C PHE A 160 -16.21 -11.50 -4.11
N VAL A 161 -17.05 -11.75 -5.11
CA VAL A 161 -16.64 -12.39 -6.36
C VAL A 161 -16.67 -11.37 -7.49
N VAL A 162 -15.60 -11.31 -8.27
CA VAL A 162 -15.52 -10.54 -9.51
C VAL A 162 -15.43 -11.53 -10.67
N THR A 163 -16.33 -11.44 -11.65
CA THR A 163 -16.32 -12.33 -12.82
C THR A 163 -15.75 -11.59 -14.03
N ILE A 164 -14.58 -12.03 -14.48
CA ILE A 164 -13.90 -11.53 -15.70
C ILE A 164 -13.49 -12.72 -16.54
N SER A 165 -14.35 -13.08 -17.49
CA SER A 165 -14.38 -14.38 -18.20
C SER A 165 -14.56 -15.61 -17.29
N LYS A 166 -14.06 -15.57 -16.06
CA LYS A 166 -14.21 -16.56 -14.99
C LYS A 166 -14.32 -15.86 -13.62
N PRO A 167 -14.90 -16.52 -12.59
CA PRO A 167 -15.02 -15.95 -11.25
C PRO A 167 -13.67 -15.90 -10.52
N TYR A 168 -13.46 -14.82 -9.78
CA TYR A 168 -12.36 -14.61 -8.84
C TYR A 168 -12.94 -14.20 -7.49
N TYR A 169 -12.68 -14.99 -6.46
CA TYR A 169 -13.07 -14.65 -5.09
C TYR A 169 -11.92 -13.95 -4.37
N TRP A 170 -12.22 -12.80 -3.77
CA TRP A 170 -11.29 -12.01 -3.00
C TRP A 170 -11.93 -11.51 -1.70
N GLN A 171 -11.08 -11.19 -0.72
CA GLN A 171 -11.50 -10.55 0.53
C GLN A 171 -10.76 -9.22 0.70
N ALA A 172 -11.49 -8.14 1.00
CA ALA A 172 -10.88 -6.90 1.46
C ALA A 172 -10.37 -7.05 2.91
N ALA A 173 -9.51 -6.14 3.36
CA ALA A 173 -9.08 -6.13 4.76
C ALA A 173 -10.23 -5.72 5.72
N THR A 174 -11.14 -4.84 5.28
CA THR A 174 -12.31 -4.42 6.06
C THR A 174 -13.55 -4.25 5.17
N SER A 175 -14.75 -4.32 5.76
CA SER A 175 -16.01 -4.05 5.03
C SER A 175 -16.02 -2.65 4.42
N LYS A 176 -15.47 -1.67 5.15
CA LYS A 176 -15.38 -0.28 4.68
C LYS A 176 -14.48 -0.12 3.47
N GLU A 177 -13.44 -0.96 3.32
CA GLU A 177 -12.61 -0.96 2.10
C GLU A 177 -13.29 -1.67 0.96
N LYS A 178 -14.02 -2.76 1.23
CA LYS A 178 -14.81 -3.44 0.19
C LYS A 178 -15.89 -2.52 -0.39
N ASP A 179 -16.51 -1.66 0.44
CA ASP A 179 -17.58 -0.75 0.01
C ASP A 179 -17.08 0.54 -0.66
N PHE A 180 -15.77 0.86 -0.58
CA PHE A 180 -15.15 2.07 -1.16
C PHE A 180 -14.51 1.77 -2.52
#